data_AF-A0A1J5DR03-F1
#
_entry.id   AF-A0A1J5DR03-F1
#
_cell.length_a   1.000
_cell.length_b   1.000
_cell.length_c   1.000
_cell.angle_alpha   90.00
_cell.angle_beta   90.00
_cell.angle_gamma   90.00
#
_symmetry.space_group_name_H-M   'P 1'
#
loop_
_entity.id
_entity.type
_entity.pdbx_description
1 polymer ?
#
loop_
_entity_poly.entity_id
_entity_poly.type
_entity_poly.pdbx_seq_one_letter_code
_entity_poly.pdbx_strand_id
1 'polypeptide(L)'
;MTRTTPQALWLLPLLALLTVTGACGASGPGIQAARSKGRVESVDLHLEVLSTEQRAVYDTLTQQAFCPCDGRYEETLATCVEAKDACGLAYVAADTMAFHLSKGRPLGFAADAMIKDLRASQRPHQFDTEARPSLGAEDAAVEVVVFEDFECPACKRTAAWMHDAIDDYDGRVRLVFKQFPLERHENARPAALASVAALRQGKFWELHDAFFAHEEPLDTKAILTIARGLGLDVDRLQRDMADASVEALVDADTQEGKEVDLPGTPTIYVNGVDLGDDLSEDRFRRRVDLELALAGVSTPKDSERVIDLSHARLVAQDGGAPAADSQYPMLTDLLALLDAKEQKRFERIVGAEICPCDGAFDSLDACLKKADGGCLLATRLAKLVMRGIKEGDPDATLVDMMTREVQAAKKVNTFTLDKTPHKGADPASAKLVIVEFADFHCHYCSEASLEMKKVLEDHPEVVLYYKHFPLNPNSDSPGAARGTLAAQQQGKFWEMHDMLFANQAAIGRDDVLLYAQQLGMNMEKFEAALDSSEVKKQVELDRSEGEAAGLQGTPAFFIDGVRFLGNVDELDQALNDRAK
;
A
#
# COMPACT_ATOMS: atom_id res chain seq x y z
N MET A 1 69.55 3.73 17.37
CA MET A 1 69.86 2.77 18.46
C MET A 1 68.84 2.96 19.57
N THR A 2 68.24 1.84 19.95
CA THR A 2 66.96 1.63 20.63
C THR A 2 66.96 2.08 22.10
N ARG A 3 65.89 2.76 22.52
CA ARG A 3 65.59 3.04 23.93
C ARG A 3 64.63 2.00 24.48
N THR A 4 65.04 1.41 25.59
CA THR A 4 64.35 0.44 26.43
C THR A 4 63.21 1.06 27.25
N THR A 5 62.20 0.24 27.51
CA THR A 5 61.06 0.42 28.44
C THR A 5 61.49 0.65 29.90
N PRO A 6 60.59 1.19 30.75
CA PRO A 6 59.81 0.33 31.65
C PRO A 6 58.36 0.80 31.94
N GLN A 7 57.64 -0.08 32.66
CA GLN A 7 56.22 -0.08 33.06
C GLN A 7 55.76 1.09 33.94
N ALA A 8 54.47 1.45 33.85
CA ALA A 8 53.67 1.98 34.95
C ALA A 8 52.16 1.75 34.72
N LEU A 9 51.48 1.19 35.73
CA LEU A 9 50.02 1.05 35.89
C LEU A 9 49.33 2.41 36.05
N TRP A 10 48.11 2.60 35.50
CA TRP A 10 47.02 3.38 36.12
C TRP A 10 45.62 2.89 35.65
N LEU A 11 44.82 2.45 36.62
CA LEU A 11 43.36 2.50 36.85
C LEU A 11 42.33 2.43 35.67
N LEU A 12 41.46 1.42 35.72
CA LEU A 12 40.10 1.42 35.11
C LEU A 12 39.05 1.21 36.20
N PRO A 13 37.94 1.98 36.23
CA PRO A 13 36.87 1.79 37.21
C PRO A 13 35.90 0.68 36.78
N LEU A 14 35.40 -0.06 37.77
CA LEU A 14 34.29 -0.99 37.65
C LEU A 14 33.01 -0.27 37.23
N LEU A 15 32.31 -0.81 36.23
CA LEU A 15 30.85 -0.70 36.13
C LEU A 15 30.26 -2.10 36.21
N ALA A 16 29.48 -2.33 37.26
CA ALA A 16 28.70 -3.53 37.48
C ALA A 16 27.52 -3.59 36.48
N LEU A 17 27.46 -4.63 35.67
CA LEU A 17 26.24 -5.02 34.96
C LEU A 17 25.32 -5.73 35.95
N LEU A 18 24.25 -5.05 36.36
CA LEU A 18 23.05 -5.64 36.91
C LEU A 18 22.35 -6.44 35.80
N THR A 19 22.38 -7.76 35.89
CA THR A 19 21.51 -8.64 35.10
C THR A 19 20.09 -8.54 35.62
N VAL A 20 19.28 -7.66 35.02
CA VAL A 20 17.83 -7.74 35.13
C VAL A 20 17.39 -8.95 34.31
N THR A 21 17.21 -10.08 34.99
CA THR A 21 16.43 -11.22 34.47
C THR A 21 14.95 -10.87 34.63
N GLY A 22 14.50 -9.96 33.77
CA GLY A 22 13.08 -9.76 33.50
C GLY A 22 12.69 -10.76 32.44
N ALA A 23 11.88 -11.75 32.81
CA ALA A 23 11.26 -12.67 31.89
C ALA A 23 10.43 -11.87 30.87
N CYS A 24 10.95 -11.71 29.66
CA CYS A 24 10.10 -11.53 28.50
C CYS A 24 9.21 -12.77 28.42
N GLY A 25 7.90 -12.54 28.40
CA GLY A 25 6.90 -13.56 28.08
C GLY A 25 7.36 -14.33 26.85
N ALA A 26 7.17 -15.64 26.90
CA ALA A 26 7.64 -16.59 25.92
C ALA A 26 7.21 -16.14 24.52
N SER A 27 8.17 -15.67 23.74
CA SER A 27 8.12 -15.87 22.29
C SER A 27 7.93 -17.37 22.09
N GLY A 28 6.88 -17.77 21.37
CA GLY A 28 6.99 -19.01 20.61
C GLY A 28 8.19 -18.83 19.69
N PRO A 29 9.34 -19.51 19.89
CA PRO A 29 10.52 -19.33 19.05
C PRO A 29 10.31 -19.87 17.62
N GLY A 30 9.11 -20.42 17.35
CA GLY A 30 8.77 -21.18 16.16
C GLY A 30 8.49 -20.31 14.94
N ILE A 31 7.56 -19.35 14.97
CA ILE A 31 6.99 -18.75 13.73
C ILE A 31 8.01 -17.88 12.98
N GLN A 32 8.71 -16.99 13.68
CA GLN A 32 9.69 -16.09 13.06
C GLN A 32 10.93 -16.82 12.54
N ALA A 33 11.41 -17.83 13.27
CA ALA A 33 12.51 -18.68 12.81
C ALA A 33 12.07 -19.67 11.72
N ALA A 34 10.80 -20.12 11.72
CA ALA A 34 10.26 -21.05 10.74
C ALA A 34 10.04 -20.41 9.37
N ARG A 35 9.63 -19.13 9.27
CA ARG A 35 9.40 -18.52 7.95
C ARG A 35 10.67 -18.14 7.20
N SER A 36 11.77 -17.78 7.87
CA SER A 36 13.05 -17.46 7.21
C SER A 36 14.00 -18.66 7.06
N LYS A 37 13.92 -19.66 7.95
CA LYS A 37 14.81 -20.84 7.96
C LYS A 37 14.10 -22.17 7.67
N GLY A 38 12.78 -22.24 7.81
CA GLY A 38 11.99 -23.44 7.54
C GLY A 38 11.83 -23.63 6.04
N ARG A 39 12.23 -24.81 5.56
CA ARG A 39 12.15 -25.20 4.15
C ARG A 39 10.79 -25.80 3.89
N VAL A 40 10.07 -25.25 2.92
CA VAL A 40 8.77 -25.75 2.46
C VAL A 40 8.98 -26.43 1.11
N GLU A 41 8.45 -27.64 0.95
CA GLU A 41 8.73 -28.50 -0.22
C GLU A 41 8.06 -27.97 -1.50
N SER A 42 6.82 -27.47 -1.39
CA SER A 42 6.11 -26.75 -2.45
C SER A 42 4.82 -26.14 -1.90
N VAL A 43 4.47 -24.94 -2.36
CA VAL A 43 3.17 -24.29 -2.14
C VAL A 43 2.51 -24.07 -3.50
N ASP A 44 1.20 -24.29 -3.59
CA ASP A 44 0.44 -23.88 -4.77
C ASP A 44 0.28 -22.35 -4.77
N LEU A 45 0.85 -21.71 -5.78
CA LEU A 45 0.82 -20.25 -5.94
C LEU A 45 -0.38 -19.80 -6.78
N HIS A 46 -1.24 -20.74 -7.20
CA HIS A 46 -2.41 -20.51 -8.04
C HIS A 46 -2.06 -19.82 -9.37
N LEU A 47 -0.92 -20.16 -9.96
CA LEU A 47 -0.45 -19.49 -11.17
C LEU A 47 -1.26 -19.88 -12.42
N GLU A 48 -2.07 -20.92 -12.33
CA GLU A 48 -3.03 -21.36 -13.36
C GLU A 48 -4.20 -20.38 -13.54
N VAL A 49 -4.47 -19.53 -12.55
CA VAL A 49 -5.51 -18.49 -12.68
C VAL A 49 -4.99 -17.26 -13.44
N LEU A 50 -3.68 -17.15 -13.65
CA LEU A 50 -3.08 -16.06 -14.40
C LEU A 50 -3.30 -16.29 -15.90
N SER A 51 -3.71 -15.23 -16.60
CA SER A 51 -3.63 -15.20 -18.06
C SER A 51 -2.17 -15.34 -18.52
N THR A 52 -1.96 -15.67 -19.79
CA THR A 52 -0.62 -15.75 -20.37
C THR A 52 0.18 -14.45 -20.16
N GLU A 53 -0.47 -13.30 -20.29
CA GLU A 53 0.14 -11.97 -20.10
C GLU A 53 0.49 -11.72 -18.63
N GLN A 54 -0.45 -12.01 -17.71
CA GLN A 54 -0.21 -11.89 -16.27
C GLN A 54 0.91 -12.83 -15.83
N ARG A 55 0.99 -14.02 -16.43
CA ARG A 55 2.04 -15.00 -16.14
C ARG A 55 3.41 -14.52 -16.62
N ALA A 56 3.51 -13.94 -17.80
CA ALA A 56 4.76 -13.36 -18.30
C ALA A 56 5.26 -12.21 -17.41
N VAL A 57 4.33 -11.36 -16.93
CA VAL A 57 4.63 -10.30 -15.97
C VAL A 57 5.11 -10.86 -14.63
N TYR A 58 4.42 -11.88 -14.12
CA TYR A 58 4.78 -12.59 -12.90
C TYR A 58 6.19 -13.21 -12.99
N ASP A 59 6.48 -13.90 -14.09
CA ASP A 59 7.78 -14.53 -14.31
C ASP A 59 8.90 -13.47 -14.39
N THR A 60 8.63 -12.32 -15.03
CA THR A 60 9.58 -11.19 -15.08
C THR A 60 9.85 -10.60 -13.70
N LEU A 61 8.81 -10.34 -12.91
CA LEU A 61 8.93 -9.81 -11.55
C LEU A 61 9.73 -10.74 -10.65
N THR A 62 9.41 -12.02 -10.67
CA THR A 62 10.07 -13.01 -9.81
C THR A 62 11.51 -13.28 -10.24
N GLN A 63 11.87 -13.07 -11.51
CA GLN A 63 13.25 -13.09 -11.98
C GLN A 63 14.06 -11.85 -11.56
N GLN A 64 13.40 -10.71 -11.34
CA GLN A 64 14.06 -9.47 -10.91
C GLN A 64 14.11 -9.31 -9.38
N ALA A 65 13.13 -9.86 -8.67
CA ALA A 65 13.07 -9.84 -7.21
C ALA A 65 14.13 -10.76 -6.59
N PHE A 66 14.79 -10.29 -5.53
CA PHE A 66 15.74 -11.10 -4.76
C PHE A 66 15.01 -12.16 -3.93
N CYS A 67 15.61 -13.33 -3.75
CA CYS A 67 15.09 -14.31 -2.80
C CYS A 67 15.21 -13.79 -1.35
N PRO A 68 14.13 -13.79 -0.55
CA PRO A 68 14.15 -13.32 0.83
C PRO A 68 14.68 -14.36 1.85
N CYS A 69 15.15 -15.52 1.39
CA CYS A 69 15.60 -16.58 2.28
C CYS A 69 17.02 -16.34 2.81
N ASP A 70 17.24 -16.67 4.07
CA ASP A 70 18.53 -16.49 4.74
C ASP A 70 19.66 -17.20 3.97
N GLY A 71 20.63 -16.43 3.47
CA GLY A 71 21.80 -16.95 2.74
C GLY A 71 21.57 -17.27 1.26
N ARG A 72 20.42 -16.91 0.67
CA ARG A 72 20.11 -17.09 -0.76
C ARG A 72 19.83 -15.77 -1.51
N TYR A 73 20.25 -14.65 -0.96
CA TYR A 73 20.02 -13.30 -1.53
C TYR A 73 20.65 -13.08 -2.91
N GLU A 74 21.58 -13.95 -3.34
CA GLU A 74 22.17 -13.93 -4.68
C GLU A 74 21.26 -14.60 -5.74
N GLU A 75 20.21 -15.28 -5.31
CA GLU A 75 19.23 -15.92 -6.18
C GLU A 75 18.01 -15.03 -6.42
N THR A 76 17.35 -15.27 -7.54
CA THR A 76 16.06 -14.64 -7.85
C THR A 76 14.93 -15.33 -7.08
N LEU A 77 13.84 -14.61 -6.83
CA LEU A 77 12.65 -15.17 -6.19
C LEU A 77 12.10 -16.36 -6.99
N ALA A 78 12.11 -16.29 -8.33
CA ALA A 78 11.73 -17.39 -9.22
C ALA A 78 12.56 -18.66 -8.95
N THR A 79 13.89 -18.52 -8.95
CA THR A 79 14.82 -19.63 -8.65
C THR A 79 14.55 -20.19 -7.26
N CYS A 80 14.24 -19.31 -6.31
CA CYS A 80 13.99 -19.70 -4.93
C CYS A 80 12.73 -20.55 -4.77
N VAL A 81 11.60 -20.13 -5.35
CA VAL A 81 10.31 -20.84 -5.20
C VAL A 81 10.22 -22.11 -6.06
N GLU A 82 11.01 -22.20 -7.13
CA GLU A 82 11.19 -23.44 -7.90
C GLU A 82 12.05 -24.47 -7.16
N ALA A 83 12.94 -24.02 -6.27
CA ALA A 83 13.68 -24.93 -5.41
C ALA A 83 12.72 -25.55 -4.39
N LYS A 84 12.73 -26.89 -4.28
CA LYS A 84 11.89 -27.66 -3.33
C LYS A 84 12.33 -27.51 -1.86
N ASP A 85 12.89 -26.36 -1.52
CA ASP A 85 13.42 -26.00 -0.22
C ASP A 85 13.39 -24.48 0.04
N ALA A 86 12.51 -23.74 -0.63
CA ALA A 86 12.34 -22.32 -0.38
C ALA A 86 11.83 -22.06 1.04
N CYS A 87 12.18 -20.91 1.60
CA CYS A 87 11.64 -20.44 2.86
C CYS A 87 10.22 -19.90 2.68
N GLY A 88 9.43 -19.85 3.76
CA GLY A 88 8.06 -19.36 3.70
C GLY A 88 7.92 -17.92 3.21
N LEU A 89 8.90 -17.05 3.48
CA LEU A 89 8.91 -15.68 2.96
C LEU A 89 8.97 -15.62 1.42
N ALA A 90 9.65 -16.56 0.76
CA ALA A 90 9.68 -16.61 -0.70
C ALA A 90 8.29 -16.95 -1.26
N TYR A 91 7.58 -17.89 -0.63
CA TYR A 91 6.20 -18.22 -1.02
C TYR A 91 5.22 -17.09 -0.73
N VAL A 92 5.36 -16.35 0.39
CA VAL A 92 4.57 -15.13 0.64
C VAL A 92 4.75 -14.10 -0.47
N ALA A 93 6.01 -13.84 -0.86
CA ALA A 93 6.32 -12.87 -1.89
C ALA A 93 5.68 -13.25 -3.24
N ALA A 94 5.93 -14.49 -3.65
CA ALA A 94 5.41 -15.07 -4.89
C ALA A 94 3.87 -15.09 -4.89
N ASP A 95 3.25 -15.54 -3.79
CA ASP A 95 1.80 -15.62 -3.66
C ASP A 95 1.17 -14.23 -3.84
N THR A 96 1.67 -13.22 -3.14
CA THR A 96 1.10 -11.86 -3.19
C THR A 96 1.26 -11.20 -4.56
N MET A 97 2.38 -11.43 -5.26
CA MET A 97 2.51 -11.00 -6.66
C MET A 97 1.45 -11.66 -7.55
N ALA A 98 1.29 -12.97 -7.46
CA ALA A 98 0.32 -13.71 -8.24
C ALA A 98 -1.13 -13.28 -7.92
N PHE A 99 -1.46 -12.99 -6.66
CA PHE A 99 -2.78 -12.48 -6.28
C PHE A 99 -3.10 -11.18 -7.03
N HIS A 100 -2.24 -10.18 -6.88
CA HIS A 100 -2.56 -8.85 -7.38
C HIS A 100 -2.53 -8.81 -8.90
N LEU A 101 -1.63 -9.58 -9.54
CA LEU A 101 -1.66 -9.74 -10.98
C LEU A 101 -2.94 -10.42 -11.46
N SER A 102 -3.45 -11.45 -10.79
CA SER A 102 -4.72 -12.12 -11.16
C SER A 102 -5.91 -11.17 -11.08
N LYS A 103 -5.89 -10.21 -10.15
CA LYS A 103 -6.86 -9.11 -10.06
C LYS A 103 -6.66 -8.00 -11.10
N GLY A 104 -5.73 -8.16 -12.03
CA GLY A 104 -5.42 -7.17 -13.06
C GLY A 104 -4.74 -5.91 -12.51
N ARG A 105 -4.11 -5.99 -11.33
CA ARG A 105 -3.39 -4.85 -10.77
C ARG A 105 -2.11 -4.58 -11.57
N PRO A 106 -1.72 -3.30 -11.72
CA PRO A 106 -0.47 -2.95 -12.39
C PRO A 106 0.75 -3.56 -11.70
N LEU A 107 1.83 -3.75 -12.47
CA LEU A 107 3.12 -4.26 -12.04
C LEU A 107 3.62 -3.63 -10.72
N GLY A 108 3.69 -2.29 -10.68
CA GLY A 108 4.18 -1.55 -9.51
C GLY A 108 3.35 -1.82 -8.26
N PHE A 109 2.02 -1.87 -8.40
CA PHE A 109 1.14 -2.19 -7.29
C PHE A 109 1.40 -3.61 -6.75
N ALA A 110 1.58 -4.60 -7.62
CA ALA A 110 1.87 -5.97 -7.21
C ALA A 110 3.23 -6.09 -6.51
N ALA A 111 4.24 -5.34 -6.97
CA ALA A 111 5.55 -5.27 -6.32
C ALA A 111 5.49 -4.60 -4.94
N ASP A 112 4.77 -3.49 -4.80
CA ASP A 112 4.61 -2.77 -3.53
C ASP A 112 3.85 -3.63 -2.50
N ALA A 113 2.77 -4.28 -2.94
CA ALA A 113 2.01 -5.20 -2.12
C ALA A 113 2.88 -6.38 -1.66
N MET A 114 3.72 -6.94 -2.54
CA MET A 114 4.70 -7.97 -2.17
C MET A 114 5.65 -7.46 -1.08
N ILE A 115 6.23 -6.27 -1.23
CA ILE A 115 7.18 -5.71 -0.25
C ILE A 115 6.49 -5.46 1.10
N LYS A 116 5.27 -4.91 1.09
CA LYS A 116 4.47 -4.69 2.30
C LYS A 116 4.20 -6.02 3.02
N ASP A 117 3.72 -7.02 2.30
CA ASP A 117 3.38 -8.32 2.87
C ASP A 117 4.63 -9.08 3.35
N LEU A 118 5.74 -8.99 2.62
CA LEU A 118 7.03 -9.53 3.07
C LEU A 118 7.48 -8.93 4.40
N ARG A 119 7.43 -7.60 4.53
CA ARG A 119 7.83 -6.91 5.78
C ARG A 119 6.93 -7.30 6.94
N ALA A 120 5.62 -7.34 6.73
CA ALA A 120 4.66 -7.76 7.75
C ALA A 120 4.88 -9.24 8.13
N SER A 121 5.16 -10.10 7.15
CA SER A 121 5.42 -11.52 7.36
C SER A 121 6.77 -11.85 8.01
N GLN A 122 7.74 -10.93 7.98
CA GLN A 122 9.00 -11.03 8.74
C GLN A 122 8.83 -10.73 10.23
N ARG A 123 7.83 -9.93 10.58
CA ARG A 123 7.54 -9.49 11.96
C ARG A 123 6.04 -9.57 12.23
N PRO A 124 5.46 -10.79 12.24
CA PRO A 124 4.05 -10.96 12.56
C PRO A 124 3.79 -10.44 13.98
N HIS A 125 2.71 -9.68 14.14
CA HIS A 125 2.27 -9.20 15.43
C HIS A 125 1.74 -10.37 16.28
N GLN A 126 1.92 -10.31 17.59
CA GLN A 126 1.39 -11.31 18.52
C GLN A 126 0.27 -10.65 19.30
N PHE A 127 -0.96 -11.11 19.07
CA PHE A 127 -2.12 -10.57 19.74
C PHE A 127 -2.41 -11.30 21.05
N ASP A 128 -2.90 -10.59 22.05
CA ASP A 128 -3.50 -11.22 23.22
C ASP A 128 -4.87 -11.81 22.87
N THR A 129 -4.93 -13.14 22.74
CA THR A 129 -6.15 -13.89 22.40
C THR A 129 -6.77 -14.60 23.61
N GLU A 130 -6.21 -14.45 24.80
CA GLU A 130 -6.71 -15.11 26.00
C GLU A 130 -8.08 -14.56 26.40
N ALA A 131 -9.03 -15.44 26.76
CA ALA A 131 -10.39 -15.08 27.15
C ALA A 131 -11.20 -14.25 26.10
N ARG A 132 -10.73 -14.18 24.85
CA ARG A 132 -11.48 -13.58 23.74
C ARG A 132 -12.43 -14.60 23.12
N PRO A 133 -13.55 -14.15 22.54
CA PRO A 133 -14.40 -15.03 21.76
C PRO A 133 -13.61 -15.65 20.61
N SER A 134 -13.73 -16.97 20.46
CA SER A 134 -13.07 -17.69 19.37
C SER A 134 -13.91 -18.84 18.82
N LEU A 135 -13.64 -19.21 17.57
CA LEU A 135 -14.10 -20.42 16.88
C LEU A 135 -12.88 -21.23 16.45
N GLY A 136 -13.03 -22.55 16.36
CA GLY A 136 -11.94 -23.46 15.99
C GLY A 136 -11.11 -23.94 17.17
N ALA A 137 -10.14 -24.81 16.89
CA ALA A 137 -9.26 -25.40 17.90
C ALA A 137 -8.23 -24.38 18.44
N GLU A 138 -7.91 -24.46 19.73
CA GLU A 138 -6.93 -23.55 20.35
C GLU A 138 -5.52 -23.70 19.75
N ASP A 139 -5.18 -24.91 19.30
CA ASP A 139 -3.91 -25.29 18.66
C ASP A 139 -4.00 -25.38 17.13
N ALA A 140 -5.01 -24.73 16.53
CA ALA A 140 -5.15 -24.63 15.08
C ALA A 140 -3.86 -24.08 14.44
N ALA A 141 -3.51 -24.60 13.26
CA ALA A 141 -2.28 -24.22 12.57
C ALA A 141 -2.30 -22.77 12.06
N VAL A 142 -3.49 -22.20 11.87
CA VAL A 142 -3.69 -20.81 11.47
C VAL A 142 -4.60 -20.12 12.47
N GLU A 143 -4.14 -19.00 13.02
CA GLU A 143 -4.95 -18.09 13.84
C GLU A 143 -5.33 -16.85 13.02
N VAL A 144 -6.60 -16.51 13.03
CA VAL A 144 -7.18 -15.33 12.40
C VAL A 144 -7.68 -14.43 13.51
N VAL A 145 -7.13 -13.22 13.61
CA VAL A 145 -7.61 -12.19 14.54
C VAL A 145 -8.35 -11.14 13.73
N VAL A 146 -9.61 -10.88 14.07
CA VAL A 146 -10.41 -9.83 13.45
C VAL A 146 -10.78 -8.76 14.47
N PHE A 147 -10.48 -7.50 14.15
CA PHE A 147 -10.95 -6.34 14.91
C PHE A 147 -12.20 -5.76 14.25
N GLU A 148 -13.32 -5.77 14.96
CA GLU A 148 -14.60 -5.32 14.41
C GLU A 148 -15.38 -4.39 15.33
N ASP A 149 -16.37 -3.73 14.71
CA ASP A 149 -17.36 -2.86 15.32
C ASP A 149 -18.74 -3.28 14.81
N PHE A 150 -19.68 -3.53 15.73
CA PHE A 150 -21.03 -4.01 15.39
C PHE A 150 -21.91 -3.01 14.62
N GLU A 151 -21.59 -1.71 14.65
CA GLU A 151 -22.26 -0.69 13.83
C GLU A 151 -21.55 -0.43 12.49
N CYS A 152 -20.41 -1.08 12.22
CA CYS A 152 -19.65 -0.88 10.99
C CYS A 152 -20.25 -1.67 9.81
N PRO A 153 -20.68 -1.00 8.71
CA PRO A 153 -21.23 -1.68 7.54
C PRO A 153 -20.24 -2.62 6.84
N ALA A 154 -18.93 -2.36 6.94
CA ALA A 154 -17.90 -3.23 6.36
C ALA A 154 -17.67 -4.49 7.20
N CYS A 155 -17.76 -4.40 8.53
CA CYS A 155 -17.72 -5.56 9.44
C CYS A 155 -18.88 -6.50 9.12
N LYS A 156 -20.10 -5.96 8.99
CA LYS A 156 -21.28 -6.73 8.56
C LYS A 156 -21.06 -7.52 7.27
N ARG A 157 -20.39 -6.94 6.26
CA ARG A 157 -20.08 -7.63 4.99
C ARG A 157 -19.05 -8.74 5.15
N THR A 158 -18.12 -8.56 6.09
CA THR A 158 -17.03 -9.52 6.36
C THR A 158 -17.56 -10.70 7.18
N ALA A 159 -18.31 -10.41 8.25
CA ALA A 159 -18.99 -11.41 9.06
C ALA A 159 -19.94 -12.32 8.25
N ALA A 160 -20.52 -11.81 7.15
CA ALA A 160 -21.45 -12.57 6.31
C ALA A 160 -20.85 -13.79 5.60
N TRP A 161 -19.53 -13.83 5.39
CA TRP A 161 -18.85 -14.97 4.76
C TRP A 161 -17.79 -15.61 5.65
N MET A 162 -17.32 -14.91 6.70
CA MET A 162 -16.16 -15.34 7.47
C MET A 162 -16.38 -16.63 8.27
N HIS A 163 -17.54 -16.82 8.90
CA HIS A 163 -17.83 -18.06 9.63
C HIS A 163 -17.85 -19.28 8.69
N ASP A 164 -18.58 -19.19 7.59
CA ASP A 164 -18.63 -20.25 6.57
C ASP A 164 -17.23 -20.54 6.01
N ALA A 165 -16.43 -19.49 5.77
CA ALA A 165 -15.06 -19.65 5.29
C ALA A 165 -14.12 -20.33 6.30
N ILE A 166 -14.30 -20.11 7.59
CA ILE A 166 -13.54 -20.77 8.66
C ILE A 166 -13.95 -22.24 8.80
N ASP A 167 -15.25 -22.53 8.75
CA ASP A 167 -15.81 -23.88 8.88
C ASP A 167 -15.30 -24.82 7.78
N ASP A 168 -15.12 -24.31 6.56
CA ASP A 168 -14.54 -25.05 5.43
C ASP A 168 -13.14 -25.61 5.68
N TYR A 169 -12.43 -25.16 6.71
CA TYR A 169 -11.09 -25.64 7.05
C TYR A 169 -11.08 -26.80 8.07
N ASP A 170 -12.22 -27.38 8.42
CA ASP A 170 -12.36 -28.53 9.34
C ASP A 170 -11.58 -28.34 10.68
N GLY A 171 -11.62 -27.14 11.24
CA GLY A 171 -10.97 -26.81 12.52
C GLY A 171 -9.45 -26.58 12.45
N ARG A 172 -8.84 -26.53 11.26
CA ARG A 172 -7.42 -26.13 11.09
C ARG A 172 -7.18 -24.63 11.23
N VAL A 173 -8.24 -23.84 11.28
CA VAL A 173 -8.19 -22.39 11.45
C VAL A 173 -8.95 -22.01 12.71
N ARG A 174 -8.37 -21.12 13.50
CA ARG A 174 -8.98 -20.50 14.67
C ARG A 174 -9.32 -19.06 14.35
N LEU A 175 -10.58 -18.67 14.51
CA LEU A 175 -10.99 -17.26 14.45
C LEU A 175 -11.04 -16.70 15.88
N VAL A 176 -10.48 -15.52 16.09
CA VAL A 176 -10.53 -14.75 17.33
C VAL A 176 -11.12 -13.38 17.03
N PHE A 177 -12.19 -13.04 17.74
CA PHE A 177 -12.84 -11.73 17.62
C PHE A 177 -12.28 -10.77 18.67
N LYS A 178 -11.86 -9.58 18.24
CA LYS A 178 -11.41 -8.49 19.10
C LYS A 178 -12.27 -7.26 18.91
N GLN A 179 -12.59 -6.62 20.03
CA GLN A 179 -13.49 -5.46 20.06
C GLN A 179 -12.74 -4.20 19.64
N PHE A 180 -13.24 -3.48 18.63
CA PHE A 180 -12.72 -2.16 18.26
C PHE A 180 -13.86 -1.16 17.99
N PRO A 181 -14.67 -0.83 19.02
CA PRO A 181 -15.77 0.10 18.87
C PRO A 181 -15.27 1.49 18.47
N LEU A 182 -15.67 1.95 17.29
CA LEU A 182 -15.23 3.23 16.74
C LEU A 182 -15.96 4.39 17.46
N GLU A 183 -15.22 5.42 17.84
CA GLU A 183 -15.76 6.58 18.58
C GLU A 183 -16.88 7.33 17.83
N ARG A 184 -16.92 7.20 16.49
CA ARG A 184 -17.94 7.78 15.62
C ARG A 184 -19.26 7.00 15.58
N HIS A 185 -19.32 5.83 16.20
CA HIS A 185 -20.50 4.97 16.27
C HIS A 185 -21.05 4.99 17.70
N GLU A 186 -22.22 5.64 17.87
CA GLU A 186 -22.81 5.94 19.18
C GLU A 186 -23.06 4.69 20.03
N ASN A 187 -23.45 3.57 19.40
CA ASN A 187 -23.81 2.34 20.09
C ASN A 187 -22.76 1.23 19.97
N ALA A 188 -21.62 1.47 19.30
CA ALA A 188 -20.57 0.48 19.15
C ALA A 188 -20.02 -0.02 20.49
N ARG A 189 -19.73 0.89 21.44
CA ARG A 189 -19.21 0.49 22.76
C ARG A 189 -20.25 -0.28 23.59
N PRO A 190 -21.52 0.17 23.71
CA PRO A 190 -22.57 -0.64 24.32
C PRO A 190 -22.74 -2.04 23.70
N ALA A 191 -22.68 -2.15 22.36
CA ALA A 191 -22.76 -3.43 21.66
C ALA A 191 -21.55 -4.33 21.97
N ALA A 192 -20.34 -3.77 21.97
CA ALA A 192 -19.11 -4.48 22.36
C ALA A 192 -19.22 -5.06 23.78
N LEU A 193 -19.61 -4.25 24.77
CA LEU A 193 -19.82 -4.69 26.15
C LEU A 193 -20.88 -5.80 26.24
N ALA A 194 -21.99 -5.67 25.51
CA ALA A 194 -23.04 -6.69 25.48
C ALA A 194 -22.56 -8.00 24.89
N SER A 195 -21.76 -7.96 23.82
CA SER A 195 -21.20 -9.17 23.21
C SER A 195 -20.25 -9.91 24.16
N VAL A 196 -19.33 -9.21 24.83
CA VAL A 196 -18.41 -9.80 25.82
C VAL A 196 -19.17 -10.28 27.06
N ALA A 197 -20.23 -9.59 27.49
CA ALA A 197 -21.12 -10.08 28.54
C ALA A 197 -21.85 -11.38 28.13
N ALA A 198 -22.26 -11.50 26.86
CA ALA A 198 -22.88 -12.72 26.32
C ALA A 198 -21.89 -13.90 26.22
N LEU A 199 -20.58 -13.64 26.06
CA LEU A 199 -19.54 -14.68 26.14
C LEU A 199 -19.58 -15.42 27.48
N ARG A 200 -19.83 -14.72 28.60
CA ARG A 200 -19.99 -15.34 29.95
C ARG A 200 -21.21 -16.23 30.08
N GLN A 201 -22.14 -16.14 29.14
CA GLN A 201 -23.34 -16.97 29.04
C GLN A 201 -23.22 -18.01 27.92
N GLY A 202 -22.06 -18.09 27.25
CA GLY A 202 -21.81 -19.03 26.15
C GLY A 202 -22.58 -18.70 24.88
N LYS A 203 -23.01 -17.45 24.69
CA LYS A 203 -23.83 -17.01 23.53
C LYS A 203 -23.24 -15.80 22.80
N PHE A 204 -21.91 -15.73 22.72
CA PHE A 204 -21.24 -14.65 22.01
C PHE A 204 -21.62 -14.67 20.53
N TRP A 205 -21.43 -15.80 19.85
CA TRP A 205 -21.58 -15.91 18.39
C TRP A 205 -23.03 -15.72 17.94
N GLU A 206 -24.00 -16.25 18.70
CA GLU A 206 -25.41 -16.01 18.41
C GLU A 206 -25.80 -14.55 18.55
N LEU A 207 -25.23 -13.82 19.54
CA LEU A 207 -25.47 -12.40 19.69
C LEU A 207 -24.74 -11.57 18.63
N HIS A 208 -23.51 -11.95 18.30
CA HIS A 208 -22.71 -11.38 17.21
C HIS A 208 -23.46 -11.43 15.87
N ASP A 209 -23.94 -12.61 15.48
CA ASP A 209 -24.65 -12.79 14.21
C ASP A 209 -25.96 -12.00 14.22
N ALA A 210 -26.67 -11.98 15.35
CA ALA A 210 -27.90 -11.22 15.49
C ALA A 210 -27.67 -9.69 15.46
N PHE A 211 -26.55 -9.20 15.98
CA PHE A 211 -26.17 -7.79 15.87
C PHE A 211 -25.90 -7.39 14.43
N PHE A 212 -25.10 -8.17 13.69
CA PHE A 212 -24.84 -7.87 12.27
C PHE A 212 -26.07 -8.07 11.38
N ALA A 213 -26.96 -9.01 11.72
CA ALA A 213 -28.23 -9.18 11.02
C ALA A 213 -29.23 -8.04 11.28
N HIS A 214 -29.07 -7.26 12.35
CA HIS A 214 -29.96 -6.15 12.66
C HIS A 214 -29.78 -4.99 11.65
N GLU A 215 -30.89 -4.33 11.28
CA GLU A 215 -30.89 -3.24 10.28
C GLU A 215 -30.95 -1.84 10.92
N GLU A 216 -31.37 -1.75 12.17
CA GLU A 216 -31.53 -0.50 12.92
C GLU A 216 -30.33 -0.26 13.85
N PRO A 217 -30.12 0.97 14.37
CA PRO A 217 -29.06 1.24 15.34
C PRO A 217 -29.15 0.33 16.56
N LEU A 218 -28.00 -0.15 17.04
CA LEU A 218 -27.90 -1.06 18.18
C LEU A 218 -28.04 -0.33 19.52
N ASP A 219 -29.10 0.49 19.67
CA ASP A 219 -29.36 1.15 20.94
C ASP A 219 -29.55 0.14 22.08
N THR A 220 -29.47 0.61 23.33
CA THR A 220 -29.59 -0.28 24.49
C THR A 220 -30.88 -1.11 24.48
N LYS A 221 -31.99 -0.59 23.94
CA LYS A 221 -33.26 -1.32 23.88
C LYS A 221 -33.19 -2.43 22.83
N ALA A 222 -32.60 -2.16 21.66
CA ALA A 222 -32.38 -3.14 20.60
C ALA A 222 -31.49 -4.28 21.11
N ILE A 223 -30.33 -3.95 21.70
CA ILE A 223 -29.41 -4.92 22.32
C ILE A 223 -30.13 -5.88 23.26
N LEU A 224 -30.88 -5.34 24.24
CA LEU A 224 -31.56 -6.17 25.24
C LEU A 224 -32.74 -6.96 24.65
N THR A 225 -33.36 -6.46 23.58
CA THR A 225 -34.44 -7.17 22.88
C THR A 225 -33.90 -8.35 22.10
N ILE A 226 -32.81 -8.16 21.35
CA ILE A 226 -32.10 -9.22 20.63
C ILE A 226 -31.63 -10.28 21.61
N ALA A 227 -30.94 -9.86 22.68
CA ALA A 227 -30.44 -10.78 23.71
C ALA A 227 -31.55 -11.63 24.33
N ARG A 228 -32.71 -11.03 24.64
CA ARG A 228 -33.88 -11.76 25.14
C ARG A 228 -34.39 -12.78 24.12
N GLY A 229 -34.44 -12.41 22.85
CA GLY A 229 -34.85 -13.30 21.75
C GLY A 229 -33.94 -14.53 21.61
N LEU A 230 -32.65 -14.36 21.86
CA LEU A 230 -31.66 -15.43 21.89
C LEU A 230 -31.68 -16.24 23.20
N GLY A 231 -32.52 -15.87 24.16
CA GLY A 231 -32.62 -16.54 25.47
C GLY A 231 -31.40 -16.32 26.36
N LEU A 232 -30.77 -15.14 26.30
CA LEU A 232 -29.84 -14.66 27.32
C LEU A 232 -30.61 -14.22 28.57
N ASP A 233 -30.02 -14.40 29.75
CA ASP A 233 -30.49 -13.73 30.96
C ASP A 233 -30.12 -12.25 30.86
N VAL A 234 -31.13 -11.43 30.56
CA VAL A 234 -30.97 -9.99 30.31
C VAL A 234 -30.56 -9.23 31.57
N ASP A 235 -31.06 -9.64 32.74
CA ASP A 235 -30.71 -8.99 34.01
C ASP A 235 -29.24 -9.29 34.36
N ARG A 236 -28.79 -10.52 34.08
CA ARG A 236 -27.36 -10.88 34.18
C ARG A 236 -26.54 -10.15 33.14
N LEU A 237 -26.99 -10.07 31.89
CA LEU A 237 -26.28 -9.37 30.80
C LEU A 237 -26.02 -7.91 31.18
N GLN A 238 -27.03 -7.18 31.65
CA GLN A 238 -26.88 -5.78 32.06
C GLN A 238 -25.90 -5.61 33.23
N ARG A 239 -25.88 -6.56 34.18
CA ARG A 239 -24.88 -6.55 35.27
C ARG A 239 -23.48 -6.81 34.75
N ASP A 240 -23.32 -7.81 33.87
CA ASP A 240 -22.03 -8.19 33.27
C ASP A 240 -21.50 -7.06 32.36
N MET A 241 -22.36 -6.33 31.64
CA MET A 241 -21.96 -5.16 30.83
C MET A 241 -21.35 -4.02 31.66
N ALA A 242 -21.71 -3.92 32.93
CA ALA A 242 -21.18 -2.92 33.87
C ALA A 242 -20.04 -3.47 34.75
N ASP A 243 -19.62 -4.71 34.51
CA ASP A 243 -18.53 -5.34 35.25
C ASP A 243 -17.19 -4.81 34.73
N ALA A 244 -16.34 -4.33 35.65
CA ALA A 244 -15.03 -3.76 35.31
C ALA A 244 -14.13 -4.71 34.52
N SER A 245 -14.28 -6.03 34.68
CA SER A 245 -13.51 -7.02 33.91
C SER A 245 -14.06 -7.24 32.50
N VAL A 246 -15.33 -6.94 32.23
CA VAL A 246 -15.86 -6.87 30.85
C VAL A 246 -15.38 -5.60 30.17
N GLU A 247 -15.46 -4.46 30.87
CA GLU A 247 -14.92 -3.19 30.36
C GLU A 247 -13.43 -3.30 30.04
N ALA A 248 -12.65 -3.92 30.93
CA ALA A 248 -11.21 -4.10 30.72
C ALA A 248 -10.87 -4.95 29.49
N LEU A 249 -11.68 -5.96 29.14
CA LEU A 249 -11.47 -6.75 27.92
C LEU A 249 -11.72 -5.90 26.66
N VAL A 250 -12.82 -5.13 26.63
CA VAL A 250 -13.14 -4.24 25.50
C VAL A 250 -12.07 -3.16 25.36
N ASP A 251 -11.67 -2.54 26.47
CA ASP A 251 -10.66 -1.47 26.48
C ASP A 251 -9.28 -2.02 26.11
N ALA A 252 -8.92 -3.25 26.53
CA ALA A 252 -7.67 -3.90 26.14
C ALA A 252 -7.62 -4.19 24.63
N ASP A 253 -8.68 -4.74 24.05
CA ASP A 253 -8.75 -4.96 22.60
C ASP A 253 -8.69 -3.64 21.82
N THR A 254 -9.42 -2.61 22.30
CA THR A 254 -9.39 -1.27 21.70
C THR A 254 -8.00 -0.64 21.77
N GLN A 255 -7.31 -0.80 22.90
CA GLN A 255 -5.97 -0.26 23.10
C GLN A 255 -4.94 -0.99 22.23
N GLU A 256 -4.99 -2.32 22.15
CA GLU A 256 -4.10 -3.11 21.30
C GLU A 256 -4.31 -2.76 19.82
N GLY A 257 -5.55 -2.55 19.38
CA GLY A 257 -5.83 -2.04 18.04
C GLY A 257 -5.26 -0.64 17.78
N LYS A 258 -5.26 0.24 18.78
CA LYS A 258 -4.61 1.56 18.67
C LYS A 258 -3.07 1.44 18.61
N GLU A 259 -2.49 0.49 19.34
CA GLU A 259 -1.04 0.24 19.35
C GLU A 259 -0.48 -0.30 18.03
N VAL A 260 -1.33 -0.97 17.25
CA VAL A 260 -0.99 -1.43 15.89
C VAL A 260 -1.49 -0.49 14.79
N ASP A 261 -1.91 0.73 15.16
CA ASP A 261 -2.38 1.78 14.26
C ASP A 261 -3.46 1.30 13.29
N LEU A 262 -4.49 0.60 13.79
CA LEU A 262 -5.56 0.06 12.94
C LEU A 262 -6.17 1.17 12.06
N PRO A 263 -6.21 0.98 10.73
CA PRO A 263 -6.75 1.99 9.80
C PRO A 263 -8.28 2.13 9.92
N GLY A 264 -8.93 1.16 10.55
CA GLY A 264 -10.37 1.11 10.75
C GLY A 264 -10.85 -0.32 11.00
N THR A 265 -12.16 -0.52 10.88
CA THR A 265 -12.80 -1.84 11.00
C THR A 265 -13.56 -2.21 9.73
N PRO A 266 -13.55 -3.49 9.31
CA PRO A 266 -12.79 -4.58 9.91
C PRO A 266 -11.31 -4.50 9.54
N THR A 267 -10.44 -5.01 10.41
CA THR A 267 -9.06 -5.33 10.04
C THR A 267 -8.80 -6.79 10.42
N ILE A 268 -8.23 -7.56 9.49
CA ILE A 268 -8.02 -9.00 9.62
C ILE A 268 -6.53 -9.28 9.65
N TYR A 269 -6.07 -10.02 10.64
CA TYR A 269 -4.72 -10.57 10.71
C TYR A 269 -4.77 -12.09 10.57
N VAL A 270 -3.91 -12.65 9.73
CA VAL A 270 -3.71 -14.10 9.61
C VAL A 270 -2.31 -14.44 10.09
N ASN A 271 -2.20 -15.23 11.16
CA ASN A 271 -0.95 -15.53 11.86
C ASN A 271 -0.15 -14.26 12.19
N GLY A 272 -0.84 -13.21 12.67
CA GLY A 272 -0.23 -11.94 13.03
C GLY A 272 0.14 -11.02 11.87
N VAL A 273 -0.20 -11.39 10.63
CA VAL A 273 0.07 -10.57 9.43
C VAL A 273 -1.22 -9.92 8.95
N ASP A 274 -1.19 -8.59 8.82
CA ASP A 274 -2.30 -7.82 8.27
C ASP A 274 -2.63 -8.28 6.83
N LEU A 275 -3.90 -8.63 6.60
CA LEU A 275 -4.41 -9.05 5.29
C LEU A 275 -4.40 -7.89 4.27
N GLY A 276 -4.40 -6.64 4.76
CA GLY A 276 -4.41 -5.42 3.97
C GLY A 276 -5.82 -5.00 3.53
N ASP A 277 -5.89 -4.15 2.50
CA ASP A 277 -7.13 -3.46 2.14
C ASP A 277 -8.12 -4.33 1.34
N ASP A 278 -7.65 -5.43 0.73
CA ASP A 278 -8.51 -6.38 0.02
C ASP A 278 -9.06 -7.42 1.00
N LEU A 279 -10.19 -7.08 1.62
CA LEU A 279 -10.92 -7.93 2.56
C LEU A 279 -11.93 -8.85 1.87
N SER A 280 -11.64 -9.28 0.63
CA SER A 280 -12.46 -10.29 -0.05
C SER A 280 -12.24 -11.68 0.54
N GLU A 281 -13.28 -12.51 0.51
CA GLU A 281 -13.22 -13.92 0.92
C GLU A 281 -12.11 -14.68 0.17
N ASP A 282 -11.93 -14.39 -1.12
CA ASP A 282 -10.88 -14.97 -1.96
C ASP A 282 -9.47 -14.63 -1.46
N ARG A 283 -9.20 -13.36 -1.11
CA ARG A 283 -7.91 -12.96 -0.52
C ARG A 283 -7.68 -13.63 0.83
N PHE A 284 -8.72 -13.65 1.67
CA PHE A 284 -8.67 -14.30 2.98
C PHE A 284 -8.31 -15.78 2.85
N ARG A 285 -9.07 -16.53 2.02
CA ARG A 285 -8.85 -17.97 1.82
C ARG A 285 -7.46 -18.24 1.27
N ARG A 286 -7.02 -17.49 0.25
CA ARG A 286 -5.68 -17.65 -0.32
C ARG A 286 -4.57 -17.42 0.71
N ARG A 287 -4.74 -16.45 1.61
CA ARG A 287 -3.80 -16.25 2.71
C ARG A 287 -3.83 -17.42 3.70
N VAL A 288 -5.00 -17.92 4.07
CA VAL A 288 -5.13 -19.08 4.97
C VAL A 288 -4.52 -20.34 4.35
N ASP A 289 -4.80 -20.63 3.08
CA ASP A 289 -4.26 -21.78 2.35
C ASP A 289 -2.72 -21.73 2.30
N LEU A 290 -2.16 -20.55 2.01
CA LEU A 290 -0.72 -20.30 2.08
C LEU A 290 -0.17 -20.62 3.47
N GLU A 291 -0.77 -20.08 4.54
CA GLU A 291 -0.30 -20.29 5.91
C GLU A 291 -0.38 -21.75 6.36
N LEU A 292 -1.44 -22.48 5.96
CA LEU A 292 -1.55 -23.93 6.17
C LEU A 292 -0.44 -24.69 5.44
N ALA A 293 -0.17 -24.35 4.18
CA ALA A 293 0.89 -24.97 3.40
C ALA A 293 2.27 -24.70 4.03
N LEU A 294 2.53 -23.48 4.50
CA LEU A 294 3.76 -23.12 5.23
C LEU A 294 3.90 -23.88 6.55
N ALA A 295 2.79 -24.23 7.21
CA ALA A 295 2.77 -25.08 8.40
C ALA A 295 2.87 -26.58 8.09
N GLY A 296 2.91 -26.98 6.81
CA GLY A 296 2.91 -28.38 6.40
C GLY A 296 1.57 -29.09 6.63
N VAL A 297 0.49 -28.32 6.76
CA VAL A 297 -0.87 -28.83 6.95
C VAL A 297 -1.60 -28.78 5.61
N SER A 298 -2.07 -29.94 5.14
CA SER A 298 -2.86 -29.99 3.90
C SER A 298 -4.18 -29.26 4.08
N THR A 299 -4.62 -28.54 3.06
CA THR A 299 -5.99 -28.02 2.94
C THR A 299 -6.97 -29.19 2.72
N PRO A 300 -8.26 -29.06 3.09
CA PRO A 300 -9.24 -30.06 2.70
C PRO A 300 -9.37 -29.99 1.18
N LYS A 301 -9.00 -31.08 0.50
CA LYS A 301 -8.92 -31.19 -0.96
C LYS A 301 -10.11 -30.51 -1.66
N ASP A 302 -9.80 -29.78 -2.71
CA ASP A 302 -10.67 -29.00 -3.62
C ASP A 302 -11.83 -29.76 -4.31
N SER A 303 -12.21 -30.96 -3.86
CA SER A 303 -13.20 -31.78 -4.55
C SER A 303 -14.66 -31.32 -4.38
N GLU A 304 -14.96 -30.29 -3.59
CA GLU A 304 -16.33 -29.79 -3.41
C GLU A 304 -16.49 -28.26 -3.46
N ARG A 305 -15.39 -27.47 -3.52
CA ARG A 305 -15.48 -26.00 -3.61
C ARG A 305 -15.74 -25.56 -5.05
N VAL A 306 -17.00 -25.63 -5.46
CA VAL A 306 -17.51 -24.84 -6.58
C VAL A 306 -17.50 -23.38 -6.15
N ILE A 307 -16.44 -22.66 -6.49
CA ILE A 307 -16.48 -21.19 -6.48
C ILE A 307 -17.52 -20.81 -7.54
N ASP A 308 -18.68 -20.32 -7.10
CA ASP A 308 -19.66 -19.73 -8.00
C ASP A 308 -19.11 -18.39 -8.54
N LEU A 309 -18.37 -18.51 -9.64
CA LEU A 309 -17.84 -17.40 -10.44
C LEU A 309 -18.92 -16.72 -11.31
N SER A 310 -20.20 -16.81 -10.95
CA SER A 310 -21.30 -16.17 -11.70
C SER A 310 -21.18 -14.64 -11.82
N HIS A 311 -20.35 -13.99 -11.00
CA HIS A 311 -20.00 -12.57 -11.14
C HIS A 311 -18.69 -12.29 -11.91
N ALA A 312 -17.93 -13.32 -12.30
CA ALA A 312 -16.73 -13.19 -13.14
C ALA A 312 -17.00 -13.38 -14.64
N ARG A 313 -18.27 -13.36 -15.06
CA ARG A 313 -18.65 -13.43 -16.48
C ARG A 313 -18.70 -12.04 -17.12
N LEU A 314 -17.54 -11.56 -17.56
CA LEU A 314 -17.44 -10.79 -18.79
C LEU A 314 -16.52 -11.54 -19.76
N VAL A 315 -17.17 -12.39 -20.55
CA VAL A 315 -16.79 -12.89 -21.89
C VAL A 315 -15.29 -13.20 -22.09
N ALA A 316 -14.88 -14.40 -21.71
CA ALA A 316 -13.81 -15.10 -22.42
C ALA A 316 -14.40 -15.74 -23.69
N GLN A 317 -14.01 -15.26 -24.86
CA GLN A 317 -14.07 -16.04 -26.10
C GLN A 317 -12.75 -15.85 -26.86
N ASP A 318 -12.05 -16.97 -27.01
CA ASP A 318 -11.05 -17.35 -28.02
C ASP A 318 -10.07 -16.26 -28.51
N GLY A 319 -9.03 -16.00 -27.72
CA GLY A 319 -7.81 -15.34 -28.16
C GLY A 319 -6.93 -16.29 -28.97
N GLY A 320 -6.70 -15.97 -30.24
CA GLY A 320 -5.78 -16.67 -31.12
C GLY A 320 -4.32 -16.56 -30.66
N ALA A 321 -3.50 -17.53 -31.09
CA ALA A 321 -2.09 -17.65 -30.74
C ALA A 321 -1.26 -16.37 -31.01
N PRO A 322 -0.19 -16.11 -30.23
CA PRO A 322 0.63 -14.91 -30.36
C PRO A 322 1.39 -14.86 -31.69
N ALA A 323 1.33 -13.72 -32.37
CA ALA A 323 2.15 -13.43 -33.53
C ALA A 323 3.52 -12.93 -33.05
N ALA A 324 4.56 -13.73 -33.25
CA ALA A 324 5.96 -13.42 -32.90
C ALA A 324 6.62 -12.33 -33.80
N ASP A 325 5.82 -11.50 -34.47
CA ASP A 325 6.26 -10.42 -35.37
C ASP A 325 5.33 -9.20 -35.17
N SER A 326 5.10 -8.78 -33.91
CA SER A 326 4.31 -7.57 -33.67
C SER A 326 5.07 -6.35 -34.17
N GLN A 327 4.42 -5.59 -35.06
CA GLN A 327 4.99 -4.37 -35.62
C GLN A 327 5.23 -3.27 -34.56
N TYR A 328 4.67 -3.38 -33.35
CA TYR A 328 4.85 -2.42 -32.26
C TYR A 328 5.55 -3.08 -31.07
N PRO A 329 6.90 -3.00 -30.97
CA PRO A 329 7.68 -3.79 -30.01
C PRO A 329 7.22 -3.61 -28.56
N MET A 330 7.01 -2.35 -28.15
CA MET A 330 6.61 -1.98 -26.78
C MET A 330 5.12 -2.16 -26.46
N LEU A 331 4.31 -2.53 -27.45
CA LEU A 331 2.87 -2.74 -27.30
C LEU A 331 2.44 -4.17 -27.63
N THR A 332 3.39 -5.05 -27.94
CA THR A 332 3.14 -6.43 -28.39
C THR A 332 2.14 -7.15 -27.48
N ASP A 333 2.38 -7.15 -26.18
CA ASP A 333 1.52 -7.85 -25.22
C ASP A 333 0.16 -7.17 -25.06
N LEU A 334 0.12 -5.83 -25.13
CA LEU A 334 -1.13 -5.09 -25.04
C LEU A 334 -1.98 -5.28 -26.30
N LEU A 335 -1.37 -5.41 -27.48
CA LEU A 335 -2.08 -5.58 -28.75
C LEU A 335 -2.69 -6.97 -28.87
N ALA A 336 -2.09 -7.97 -28.22
CA ALA A 336 -2.66 -9.29 -28.07
C ALA A 336 -4.01 -9.28 -27.32
N LEU A 337 -4.31 -8.23 -26.55
CA LEU A 337 -5.60 -8.04 -25.85
C LEU A 337 -6.75 -7.60 -26.78
N LEU A 338 -6.43 -7.16 -28.00
CA LEU A 338 -7.37 -6.76 -29.03
C LEU A 338 -7.60 -7.90 -30.02
N ASP A 339 -8.85 -8.14 -30.43
CA ASP A 339 -9.15 -9.08 -31.51
C ASP A 339 -8.65 -8.57 -32.89
N ALA A 340 -8.65 -9.41 -33.93
CA ALA A 340 -8.13 -9.03 -35.24
C ALA A 340 -8.86 -7.83 -35.90
N LYS A 341 -10.12 -7.56 -35.54
CA LYS A 341 -10.89 -6.41 -36.01
C LYS A 341 -10.53 -5.16 -35.20
N GLU A 342 -10.35 -5.31 -33.88
CA GLU A 342 -9.89 -4.28 -32.96
C GLU A 342 -8.45 -3.85 -33.24
N GLN A 343 -7.55 -4.78 -33.54
CA GLN A 343 -6.16 -4.48 -33.95
C GLN A 343 -6.12 -3.67 -35.25
N LYS A 344 -6.88 -4.07 -36.28
CA LYS A 344 -7.01 -3.29 -37.51
C LYS A 344 -7.61 -1.90 -37.28
N ARG A 345 -8.51 -1.79 -36.32
CA ARG A 345 -9.10 -0.52 -35.90
C ARG A 345 -8.08 0.36 -35.19
N PHE A 346 -7.28 -0.21 -34.30
CA PHE A 346 -6.17 0.44 -33.63
C PHE A 346 -5.16 0.98 -34.65
N GLU A 347 -4.66 0.12 -35.53
CA GLU A 347 -3.71 0.47 -36.61
C GLU A 347 -4.23 1.62 -37.48
N ARG A 348 -5.52 1.59 -37.84
CA ARG A 348 -6.15 2.66 -38.61
C ARG A 348 -6.17 3.98 -37.84
N ILE A 349 -6.51 3.96 -36.56
CA ILE A 349 -6.59 5.16 -35.72
C ILE A 349 -5.18 5.73 -35.53
N VAL A 350 -4.22 4.93 -35.03
CA VAL A 350 -2.85 5.43 -34.80
C VAL A 350 -2.10 5.76 -36.10
N GLY A 351 -2.46 5.13 -37.22
CA GLY A 351 -1.91 5.44 -38.54
C GLY A 351 -2.43 6.74 -39.14
N ALA A 352 -3.63 7.18 -38.75
CA ALA A 352 -4.23 8.43 -39.21
C ALA A 352 -3.78 9.65 -38.40
N GLU A 353 -3.27 9.44 -37.18
CA GLU A 353 -2.83 10.51 -36.29
C GLU A 353 -1.35 10.85 -36.45
N ILE A 354 -1.01 12.12 -36.23
CA ILE A 354 0.38 12.60 -36.30
C ILE A 354 1.10 12.25 -35.00
N CYS A 355 2.37 11.85 -35.12
CA CYS A 355 3.24 11.62 -33.98
C CYS A 355 3.32 12.89 -33.10
N PRO A 356 3.10 12.78 -31.77
CA PRO A 356 3.10 13.94 -30.90
C PRO A 356 4.51 14.40 -30.48
N CYS A 357 5.56 13.63 -30.77
CA CYS A 357 6.94 13.96 -30.39
C CYS A 357 7.46 15.17 -31.20
N ASP A 358 8.28 16.02 -30.59
CA ASP A 358 8.79 17.23 -31.26
C ASP A 358 9.75 16.86 -32.40
N GLY A 359 9.54 17.47 -33.59
CA GLY A 359 10.40 17.28 -34.77
C GLY A 359 10.07 16.07 -35.66
N ALA A 360 9.06 15.26 -35.33
CA ALA A 360 8.62 14.13 -36.16
C ALA A 360 7.38 14.52 -37.00
N PHE A 361 7.48 14.43 -38.33
CA PHE A 361 6.33 14.59 -39.25
C PHE A 361 5.68 13.24 -39.62
N ASP A 362 6.07 12.17 -38.93
CA ASP A 362 5.55 10.82 -39.17
C ASP A 362 4.21 10.58 -38.46
N SER A 363 3.51 9.51 -38.82
CA SER A 363 2.31 9.07 -38.10
C SER A 363 2.64 8.55 -36.70
N LEU A 364 1.65 8.55 -35.81
CA LEU A 364 1.77 7.93 -34.49
C LEU A 364 2.11 6.43 -34.61
N ASP A 365 1.54 5.75 -35.61
CA ASP A 365 1.93 4.38 -36.02
C ASP A 365 3.44 4.24 -36.25
N ALA A 366 4.04 5.09 -37.08
CA ALA A 366 5.46 5.04 -37.38
C ALA A 366 6.33 5.35 -36.16
N CYS A 367 5.84 6.18 -35.23
CA CYS A 367 6.51 6.44 -33.96
C CYS A 367 6.53 5.20 -33.06
N LEU A 368 5.39 4.53 -32.90
CA LEU A 368 5.23 3.34 -32.05
C LEU A 368 6.01 2.12 -32.56
N LYS A 369 6.36 2.12 -33.86
CA LYS A 369 7.18 1.09 -34.53
C LYS A 369 8.68 1.21 -34.24
N LYS A 370 9.14 2.30 -33.62
CA LYS A 370 10.56 2.44 -33.23
C LYS A 370 10.93 1.39 -32.19
N ALA A 371 12.21 1.01 -32.15
CA ALA A 371 12.71 -0.03 -31.26
C ALA A 371 12.55 0.29 -29.77
N ASP A 372 12.48 1.58 -29.42
CA ASP A 372 12.17 2.11 -28.08
C ASP A 372 10.67 2.31 -27.82
N GLY A 373 9.81 2.01 -28.79
CA GLY A 373 8.36 2.28 -28.73
C GLY A 373 7.96 3.73 -28.99
N GLY A 374 8.89 4.60 -29.39
CA GLY A 374 8.65 6.03 -29.56
C GLY A 374 8.69 6.80 -28.23
N CYS A 375 8.16 8.04 -28.22
CA CYS A 375 8.16 8.84 -26.99
C CYS A 375 7.05 8.39 -26.02
N LEU A 376 7.22 8.65 -24.70
CA LEU A 376 6.25 8.29 -23.65
C LEU A 376 4.81 8.75 -23.96
N LEU A 377 4.66 9.92 -24.58
CA LEU A 377 3.36 10.43 -25.01
C LEU A 377 2.75 9.56 -26.12
N ALA A 378 3.52 9.11 -27.10
CA ALA A 378 3.05 8.20 -28.14
C ALA A 378 2.54 6.88 -27.55
N THR A 379 3.32 6.27 -26.65
CA THR A 379 2.93 5.04 -25.94
C THR A 379 1.67 5.23 -25.10
N ARG A 380 1.52 6.38 -24.43
CA ARG A 380 0.32 6.72 -23.64
C ARG A 380 -0.92 6.88 -24.51
N LEU A 381 -0.80 7.56 -25.66
CA LEU A 381 -1.90 7.69 -26.61
C LEU A 381 -2.31 6.33 -27.17
N ALA A 382 -1.35 5.46 -27.49
CA ALA A 382 -1.64 4.11 -27.94
C ALA A 382 -2.45 3.32 -26.91
N LYS A 383 -2.03 3.32 -25.64
CA LYS A 383 -2.75 2.66 -24.55
C LYS A 383 -4.17 3.22 -24.37
N LEU A 384 -4.33 4.53 -24.50
CA LEU A 384 -5.65 5.19 -24.46
C LEU A 384 -6.56 4.67 -25.59
N VAL A 385 -6.05 4.61 -26.82
CA VAL A 385 -6.81 4.12 -27.98
C VAL A 385 -7.19 2.66 -27.80
N MET A 386 -6.25 1.82 -27.33
CA MET A 386 -6.51 0.39 -27.12
C MET A 386 -7.60 0.16 -26.09
N ARG A 387 -7.56 0.88 -24.95
CA ARG A 387 -8.61 0.83 -23.93
C ARG A 387 -9.95 1.25 -24.50
N GLY A 388 -10.03 2.40 -25.16
CA GLY A 388 -11.32 2.89 -25.66
C GLY A 388 -11.87 2.05 -26.84
N ILE A 389 -11.01 1.40 -27.63
CA ILE A 389 -11.45 0.37 -28.58
C ILE A 389 -12.15 -0.78 -27.86
N LYS A 390 -11.56 -1.26 -26.76
CA LYS A 390 -12.11 -2.36 -25.95
C LYS A 390 -13.41 -1.98 -25.26
N GLU A 391 -13.53 -0.72 -24.83
CA GLU A 391 -14.73 -0.14 -24.21
C GLU A 391 -15.83 0.18 -25.24
N GLY A 392 -15.53 0.04 -26.54
CA GLY A 392 -16.50 0.25 -27.62
C GLY A 392 -16.71 1.71 -28.01
N ASP A 393 -15.84 2.62 -27.58
CA ASP A 393 -15.91 4.05 -27.89
C ASP A 393 -15.80 4.30 -29.40
N PRO A 394 -16.56 5.25 -30.00
CA PRO A 394 -16.42 5.63 -31.41
C PRO A 394 -15.05 6.21 -31.75
N ASP A 395 -14.56 6.01 -33.00
CA ASP A 395 -13.25 6.52 -33.45
C ASP A 395 -13.10 8.04 -33.21
N ALA A 396 -14.16 8.81 -33.45
CA ALA A 396 -14.16 10.26 -33.24
C ALA A 396 -13.92 10.64 -31.77
N THR A 397 -14.45 9.87 -30.82
CA THR A 397 -14.22 10.07 -29.38
C THR A 397 -12.77 9.77 -29.03
N LEU A 398 -12.19 8.70 -29.59
CA LEU A 398 -10.80 8.32 -29.35
C LEU A 398 -9.82 9.38 -29.87
N VAL A 399 -10.05 9.88 -31.08
CA VAL A 399 -9.25 10.97 -31.68
C VAL A 399 -9.34 12.25 -30.85
N ASP A 400 -10.54 12.59 -30.37
CA ASP A 400 -10.77 13.75 -29.51
C ASP A 400 -10.09 13.60 -28.13
N MET A 401 -10.12 12.41 -27.54
CA MET A 401 -9.37 12.08 -26.32
C MET A 401 -7.85 12.16 -26.53
N MET A 402 -7.34 11.60 -27.63
CA MET A 402 -5.92 11.70 -27.98
C MET A 402 -5.50 13.16 -28.16
N THR A 403 -6.31 13.95 -28.88
CA THR A 403 -6.08 15.38 -29.08
C THR A 403 -6.00 16.10 -27.74
N ARG A 404 -6.94 15.83 -26.82
CA ARG A 404 -6.90 16.39 -25.46
C ARG A 404 -5.64 16.00 -24.70
N GLU A 405 -5.23 14.73 -24.73
CA GLU A 405 -4.00 14.28 -24.06
C GLU A 405 -2.76 14.94 -24.64
N VAL A 406 -2.66 15.07 -25.98
CA VAL A 406 -1.53 15.79 -26.62
C VAL A 406 -1.52 17.26 -26.21
N GLN A 407 -2.67 17.92 -26.25
CA GLN A 407 -2.77 19.33 -25.85
C GLN A 407 -2.44 19.51 -24.37
N ALA A 408 -2.88 18.59 -23.50
CA ALA A 408 -2.56 18.62 -22.07
C ALA A 408 -1.07 18.37 -21.82
N ALA A 409 -0.46 17.42 -22.52
CA ALA A 409 0.96 17.10 -22.38
C ALA A 409 1.88 18.20 -22.94
N LYS A 410 1.46 18.92 -23.99
CA LYS A 410 2.19 20.06 -24.55
C LYS A 410 1.86 21.39 -23.89
N LYS A 411 0.86 21.43 -23.00
CA LYS A 411 0.48 22.65 -22.28
C LYS A 411 1.66 23.10 -21.43
N VAL A 412 2.17 24.29 -21.74
CA VAL A 412 3.11 24.98 -20.87
C VAL A 412 2.31 25.61 -19.73
N ASN A 413 2.54 25.11 -18.52
CA ASN A 413 1.95 25.62 -17.30
C ASN A 413 2.90 26.64 -16.68
N THR A 414 2.32 27.73 -16.20
CA THR A 414 3.05 28.76 -15.46
C THR A 414 2.70 28.64 -13.99
N PHE A 415 3.73 28.63 -13.15
CA PHE A 415 3.61 28.45 -11.72
C PHE A 415 4.15 29.68 -10.98
N THR A 416 3.57 30.00 -9.83
CA THR A 416 4.10 31.07 -8.97
C THR A 416 5.32 30.54 -8.23
N LEU A 417 6.51 31.02 -8.60
CA LEU A 417 7.79 30.56 -8.02
C LEU A 417 8.38 31.54 -7.00
N ASP A 418 7.79 32.72 -6.83
CA ASP A 418 8.20 33.69 -5.80
C ASP A 418 8.11 33.04 -4.41
N LYS A 419 9.19 33.10 -3.64
CA LYS A 419 9.34 32.46 -2.32
C LYS A 419 9.10 30.94 -2.30
N THR A 420 8.99 30.27 -3.44
CA THR A 420 8.88 28.81 -3.49
C THR A 420 10.23 28.20 -3.11
N PRO A 421 10.28 27.22 -2.19
CA PRO A 421 11.51 26.52 -1.84
C PRO A 421 12.16 25.90 -3.08
N HIS A 422 13.47 26.06 -3.20
CA HIS A 422 14.24 25.50 -4.31
C HIS A 422 15.61 24.98 -3.90
N LYS A 423 16.17 24.10 -4.73
CA LYS A 423 17.48 23.45 -4.58
C LYS A 423 18.13 23.24 -5.95
N GLY A 424 19.46 23.16 -6.00
CA GLY A 424 20.23 23.00 -7.24
C GLY A 424 20.83 24.34 -7.70
N ALA A 425 20.79 24.59 -9.01
CA ALA A 425 21.31 25.80 -9.63
C ALA A 425 20.67 27.09 -9.05
N ASP A 426 21.41 28.20 -9.13
CA ASP A 426 20.84 29.52 -8.84
C ASP A 426 19.70 29.81 -9.83
N PRO A 427 18.46 30.08 -9.37
CA PRO A 427 17.32 30.42 -10.22
C PRO A 427 17.59 31.47 -11.30
N ALA A 428 18.48 32.44 -11.04
CA ALA A 428 18.81 33.49 -12.00
C ALA A 428 19.69 33.01 -13.18
N SER A 429 20.32 31.83 -13.03
CA SER A 429 21.26 31.26 -14.00
C SER A 429 20.93 29.83 -14.45
N ALA A 430 19.91 29.22 -13.84
CA ALA A 430 19.47 27.87 -14.17
C ALA A 430 19.06 27.78 -15.64
N LYS A 431 19.51 26.71 -16.31
CA LYS A 431 19.16 26.46 -17.72
C LYS A 431 17.85 25.69 -17.87
N LEU A 432 17.51 24.91 -16.85
CA LEU A 432 16.33 24.06 -16.79
C LEU A 432 15.65 24.25 -15.44
N VAL A 433 14.34 24.46 -15.47
CA VAL A 433 13.51 24.61 -14.28
C VAL A 433 12.63 23.39 -14.12
N ILE A 434 12.78 22.68 -13.00
CA ILE A 434 11.88 21.60 -12.60
C ILE A 434 10.97 22.11 -11.50
N VAL A 435 9.66 21.88 -11.63
CA VAL A 435 8.68 22.06 -10.56
C VAL A 435 8.16 20.70 -10.16
N GLU A 436 8.36 20.31 -8.90
CA GLU A 436 7.82 19.11 -8.29
C GLU A 436 6.61 19.46 -7.43
N PHE A 437 5.52 18.72 -7.60
CA PHE A 437 4.39 18.70 -6.69
C PHE A 437 4.41 17.41 -5.88
N ALA A 438 4.45 17.53 -4.55
CA ALA A 438 4.61 16.39 -3.67
C ALA A 438 3.76 16.47 -2.39
N ASP A 439 3.54 15.31 -1.78
CA ASP A 439 2.77 15.10 -0.55
C ASP A 439 3.61 14.31 0.46
N PHE A 440 3.68 14.76 1.71
CA PHE A 440 4.44 14.10 2.77
C PHE A 440 3.87 12.75 3.22
N HIS A 441 2.59 12.44 2.95
CA HIS A 441 2.04 11.10 3.12
C HIS A 441 2.28 10.17 1.92
N CYS A 442 2.72 10.70 0.76
CA CYS A 442 2.91 9.89 -0.43
C CYS A 442 4.24 9.13 -0.35
N HIS A 443 4.17 7.80 -0.38
CA HIS A 443 5.35 6.94 -0.39
C HIS A 443 6.25 7.23 -1.61
N TYR A 444 5.67 7.32 -2.80
CA TYR A 444 6.42 7.63 -4.03
C TYR A 444 7.10 9.01 -4.01
N CYS A 445 6.55 9.98 -3.27
CA CYS A 445 7.21 11.28 -3.06
C CYS A 445 8.47 11.13 -2.21
N SER A 446 8.46 10.25 -1.21
CA SER A 446 9.66 9.97 -0.42
C SER A 446 10.75 9.31 -1.25
N GLU A 447 10.40 8.36 -2.13
CA GLU A 447 11.35 7.71 -3.04
C GLU A 447 11.91 8.71 -4.05
N ALA A 448 11.03 9.47 -4.69
CA ALA A 448 11.42 10.52 -5.63
C ALA A 448 12.31 11.58 -4.96
N SER A 449 12.05 11.94 -3.71
CA SER A 449 12.92 12.85 -2.95
C SER A 449 14.35 12.31 -2.77
N LEU A 450 14.53 10.99 -2.66
CA LEU A 450 15.86 10.38 -2.57
C LEU A 450 16.55 10.37 -3.94
N GLU A 451 15.83 10.00 -4.99
CA GLU A 451 16.34 9.93 -6.36
C GLU A 451 16.69 11.33 -6.92
N MET A 452 15.85 12.33 -6.65
CA MET A 452 16.09 13.72 -7.07
C MET A 452 17.36 14.32 -6.47
N LYS A 453 17.86 13.82 -5.33
CA LYS A 453 19.18 14.24 -4.80
C LYS A 453 20.28 13.91 -5.81
N LYS A 454 20.25 12.72 -6.39
CA LYS A 454 21.20 12.28 -7.40
C LYS A 454 21.02 13.06 -8.71
N VAL A 455 19.78 13.23 -9.17
CA VAL A 455 19.50 14.01 -10.39
C VAL A 455 20.08 15.43 -10.29
N LEU A 456 19.93 16.11 -9.14
CA LEU A 456 20.48 17.45 -8.94
C LEU A 456 22.01 17.49 -8.81
N GLU A 457 22.64 16.39 -8.39
CA GLU A 457 24.09 16.24 -8.37
C GLU A 457 24.65 16.04 -9.79
N ASP A 458 23.98 15.21 -10.59
CA ASP A 458 24.37 14.89 -11.96
C ASP A 458 24.05 16.04 -12.94
N HIS A 459 23.06 16.88 -12.62
CA HIS A 459 22.61 18.03 -13.43
C HIS A 459 22.75 19.39 -12.71
N PRO A 460 23.97 19.95 -12.61
CA PRO A 460 24.21 21.21 -11.90
C PRO A 460 23.56 22.44 -12.55
N GLU A 461 23.06 22.32 -13.79
CA GLU A 461 22.31 23.36 -14.51
C GLU A 461 20.82 23.41 -14.17
N VAL A 462 20.31 22.44 -13.41
CA VAL A 462 18.89 22.31 -13.04
C VAL A 462 18.62 23.00 -11.72
N VAL A 463 17.51 23.73 -11.65
CA VAL A 463 16.90 24.16 -10.39
C VAL A 463 15.58 23.43 -10.18
N LEU A 464 15.44 22.80 -9.00
CA LEU A 464 14.20 22.18 -8.55
C LEU A 464 13.45 23.13 -7.64
N TYR A 465 12.19 23.41 -7.96
CA TYR A 465 11.22 24.06 -7.09
C TYR A 465 10.25 23.03 -6.50
N TYR A 466 10.03 23.10 -5.20
CA TYR A 466 9.12 22.20 -4.49
C TYR A 466 7.80 22.90 -4.19
N LYS A 467 6.69 22.30 -4.63
CA LYS A 467 5.32 22.75 -4.36
C LYS A 467 4.53 21.69 -3.60
N HIS A 468 3.70 22.15 -2.68
CA HIS A 468 2.88 21.26 -1.88
C HIS A 468 1.61 20.84 -2.62
N PHE A 469 1.35 19.53 -2.68
CA PHE A 469 0.10 18.98 -3.19
C PHE A 469 -0.46 17.90 -2.26
N PRO A 470 -0.91 18.25 -1.04
CA PRO A 470 -1.57 17.30 -0.15
C PRO A 470 -2.78 16.66 -0.84
N LEU A 471 -2.74 15.34 -1.05
CA LEU A 471 -3.79 14.58 -1.75
C LEU A 471 -5.04 14.48 -0.89
N ASN A 472 -4.87 14.28 0.42
CA ASN A 472 -5.96 14.26 1.39
C ASN A 472 -5.91 15.52 2.29
N PRO A 473 -6.81 16.50 2.08
CA PRO A 473 -6.84 17.72 2.87
C PRO A 473 -7.24 17.51 4.34
N ASN A 474 -7.79 16.34 4.68
CA ASN A 474 -8.19 16.00 6.05
C ASN A 474 -7.14 15.16 6.80
N SER A 475 -5.99 14.89 6.17
CA SER A 475 -4.86 14.18 6.81
C SER A 475 -3.89 15.15 7.48
N ASP A 476 -2.79 14.63 8.05
CA ASP A 476 -1.68 15.44 8.57
C ASP A 476 -0.81 16.10 7.49
N SER A 477 -0.94 15.72 6.22
CA SER A 477 -0.13 16.27 5.10
C SER A 477 -0.17 17.81 4.98
N PRO A 478 -1.33 18.49 5.09
CA PRO A 478 -1.36 19.94 5.08
C PRO A 478 -0.67 20.54 6.31
N GLY A 479 -0.67 19.84 7.46
CA GLY A 479 0.11 20.22 8.64
C GLY A 479 1.61 20.15 8.38
N ALA A 480 2.08 19.02 7.87
CA ALA A 480 3.47 18.79 7.49
C ALA A 480 3.98 19.81 6.44
N ALA A 481 3.19 20.08 5.40
CA ALA A 481 3.47 21.10 4.39
C ALA A 481 3.62 22.51 4.98
N ARG A 482 2.75 22.88 5.93
CA ARG A 482 2.89 24.16 6.65
C ARG A 482 4.14 24.15 7.54
N GLY A 483 4.50 23.01 8.11
CA GLY A 483 5.74 22.81 8.88
C GLY A 483 7.00 23.12 8.07
N THR A 484 7.09 22.64 6.84
CA THR A 484 8.23 22.95 5.97
C THR A 484 8.30 24.42 5.58
N LEU A 485 7.17 25.07 5.29
CA LEU A 485 7.15 26.51 5.00
C LEU A 485 7.46 27.37 6.24
N ALA A 486 7.03 26.95 7.42
CA ALA A 486 7.43 27.58 8.68
C ALA A 486 8.94 27.45 8.91
N ALA A 487 9.53 26.28 8.60
CA ALA A 487 10.96 26.06 8.64
C ALA A 487 11.72 26.92 7.61
N GLN A 488 11.13 27.15 6.43
CA GLN A 488 11.70 28.01 5.38
C GLN A 488 11.93 29.45 5.85
N GLN A 489 11.04 30.00 6.67
CA GLN A 489 11.22 31.34 7.24
C GLN A 489 12.46 31.46 8.14
N GLN A 490 13.01 30.33 8.57
CA GLN A 490 14.25 30.22 9.34
C GLN A 490 15.39 29.58 8.53
N GLY A 491 15.22 29.42 7.21
CA GLY A 491 16.22 28.87 6.29
C GLY A 491 16.40 27.35 6.36
N LYS A 492 15.45 26.60 6.96
CA LYS A 492 15.56 25.16 7.22
C LYS A 492 14.51 24.30 6.51
N PHE A 493 14.07 24.73 5.32
CA PHE A 493 13.04 24.02 4.56
C PHE A 493 13.46 22.57 4.27
N TRP A 494 14.66 22.39 3.69
CA TRP A 494 15.14 21.09 3.22
C TRP A 494 15.44 20.12 4.36
N GLU A 495 15.90 20.62 5.51
CA GLU A 495 16.11 19.81 6.70
C GLU A 495 14.80 19.31 7.30
N MET A 496 13.75 20.16 7.34
CA MET A 496 12.43 19.74 7.78
C MET A 496 11.77 18.80 6.77
N HIS A 497 11.91 19.09 5.47
CA HIS A 497 11.45 18.24 4.38
C HIS A 497 12.04 16.82 4.47
N ASP A 498 13.36 16.71 4.59
CA ASP A 498 14.05 15.42 4.70
C ASP A 498 13.66 14.70 6.01
N MET A 499 13.47 15.44 7.11
CA MET A 499 13.01 14.87 8.37
C MET A 499 11.59 14.27 8.24
N LEU A 500 10.67 14.98 7.59
CA LEU A 500 9.29 14.52 7.42
C LEU A 500 9.21 13.29 6.50
N PHE A 501 9.95 13.27 5.39
CA PHE A 501 10.01 12.08 4.53
C PHE A 501 10.72 10.90 5.20
N ALA A 502 11.69 11.13 6.08
CA ALA A 502 12.30 10.05 6.85
C ALA A 502 11.35 9.46 7.92
N ASN A 503 10.27 10.17 8.27
CA ASN A 503 9.36 9.80 9.36
C ASN A 503 7.88 9.89 8.93
N GLN A 504 7.51 9.39 7.74
CA GLN A 504 6.16 9.56 7.17
C GLN A 504 5.01 9.02 8.04
N ALA A 505 5.28 8.11 8.98
CA ALA A 505 4.30 7.61 9.94
C ALA A 505 4.01 8.59 11.10
N ALA A 506 4.85 9.60 11.30
CA ALA A 506 4.80 10.55 12.40
C ALA A 506 4.98 11.98 11.86
N ILE A 507 3.97 12.45 11.12
CA ILE A 507 3.99 13.81 10.54
C ILE A 507 2.85 14.69 11.09
N GLY A 508 2.27 14.27 12.22
CA GLY A 508 1.25 15.01 12.94
C GLY A 508 1.80 16.32 13.49
N ARG A 509 0.91 17.19 13.96
CA ARG A 509 1.31 18.51 14.48
C ARG A 509 2.40 18.41 15.56
N ASP A 510 2.23 17.50 16.51
CA ASP A 510 3.17 17.36 17.63
C ASP A 510 4.53 16.86 17.16
N ASP A 511 4.56 15.98 16.15
CA ASP A 511 5.80 15.52 15.51
C ASP A 511 6.51 16.66 14.77
N VAL A 512 5.75 17.45 13.99
CA VAL A 512 6.29 18.63 13.30
C VAL A 512 6.92 19.62 14.29
N LEU A 513 6.30 19.83 15.45
CA LEU A 513 6.87 20.68 16.51
C LEU A 513 8.12 20.06 17.13
N LEU A 514 8.12 18.75 17.39
CA LEU A 514 9.27 18.01 17.87
C LEU A 514 10.44 18.11 16.89
N TYR A 515 10.20 17.91 15.61
CA TYR A 515 11.22 18.01 14.55
C TYR A 515 11.77 19.42 14.43
N ALA A 516 10.91 20.45 14.54
CA ALA A 516 11.37 21.84 14.57
C ALA A 516 12.32 22.11 15.75
N GLN A 517 12.00 21.55 16.92
CA GLN A 517 12.86 21.65 18.10
C GLN A 517 14.19 20.90 17.91
N GLN A 518 14.16 19.67 17.39
CA GLN A 518 15.36 18.87 17.11
C GLN A 518 16.28 19.53 16.08
N LEU A 519 15.68 20.17 15.07
CA LEU A 519 16.40 20.96 14.08
C LEU A 519 16.89 22.30 14.64
N GLY A 520 16.64 22.62 15.91
CA GLY A 520 17.14 23.83 16.58
C GLY A 520 16.51 25.11 16.02
N MET A 521 15.22 25.09 15.72
CA MET A 521 14.47 26.28 15.30
C MET A 521 14.06 27.13 16.52
N ASN A 522 13.80 28.42 16.28
CA ASN A 522 13.12 29.24 17.27
C ASN A 522 11.63 28.84 17.28
N MET A 523 11.20 28.18 18.36
CA MET A 523 9.86 27.61 18.46
C MET A 523 8.75 28.66 18.46
N GLU A 524 8.96 29.80 19.10
CA GLU A 524 7.98 30.90 19.09
C GLU A 524 7.72 31.41 17.67
N LYS A 525 8.78 31.62 16.88
CA LYS A 525 8.67 32.02 15.47
C LYS A 525 8.10 30.90 14.61
N PHE A 526 8.47 29.65 14.88
CA PHE A 526 8.02 28.48 14.11
C PHE A 526 6.52 28.27 14.27
N GLU A 527 6.03 28.20 15.51
CA GLU A 527 4.60 28.02 15.81
C GLU A 527 3.76 29.17 15.24
N ALA A 528 4.22 30.41 15.41
CA ALA A 528 3.54 31.57 14.83
C ALA A 528 3.45 31.48 13.29
N ALA A 529 4.50 31.00 12.62
CA ALA A 529 4.51 30.80 11.18
C ALA A 529 3.61 29.62 10.75
N LEU A 530 3.70 28.49 11.44
CA LEU A 530 2.92 27.27 11.20
C LEU A 530 1.41 27.53 11.21
N ASP A 531 0.96 28.40 12.12
CA ASP A 531 -0.46 28.75 12.28
C ASP A 531 -0.91 29.98 11.47
N SER A 532 0.05 30.69 10.85
CA SER A 532 -0.21 31.91 10.10
C SER A 532 -1.11 31.67 8.88
N SER A 533 -1.92 32.68 8.55
CA SER A 533 -2.75 32.67 7.34
C SER A 533 -1.91 32.74 6.06
N GLU A 534 -0.72 33.33 6.11
CA GLU A 534 0.21 33.39 4.98
C GLU A 534 0.68 32.00 4.57
N VAL A 535 1.17 31.20 5.52
CA VAL A 535 1.65 29.83 5.25
C VAL A 535 0.52 28.91 4.78
N LYS A 536 -0.68 29.03 5.38
CA LYS A 536 -1.87 28.29 4.91
C LYS A 536 -2.21 28.60 3.46
N LYS A 537 -2.25 29.90 3.11
CA LYS A 537 -2.55 30.34 1.74
C LYS A 537 -1.50 29.88 0.73
N GLN A 538 -0.23 29.77 1.13
CA GLN A 538 0.81 29.28 0.23
C GLN A 538 0.61 27.79 -0.11
N VAL A 539 0.29 26.94 0.88
CA VAL A 539 -0.04 25.52 0.62
C VAL A 539 -1.30 25.39 -0.24
N GLU A 540 -2.32 26.20 0.03
CA GLU A 540 -3.55 26.23 -0.78
C GLU A 540 -3.27 26.69 -2.23
N LEU A 541 -2.41 27.69 -2.41
CA LEU A 541 -1.98 28.19 -3.71
C LEU A 541 -1.28 27.09 -4.50
N ASP A 542 -0.25 26.46 -3.92
CA ASP A 542 0.47 25.36 -4.56
C ASP A 542 -0.51 24.26 -5.00
N ARG A 543 -1.38 23.81 -4.10
CA ARG A 543 -2.39 22.79 -4.41
C ARG A 543 -3.29 23.22 -5.57
N SER A 544 -3.79 24.45 -5.56
CA SER A 544 -4.67 24.98 -6.61
C SER A 544 -3.98 25.11 -7.97
N GLU A 545 -2.68 25.44 -8.00
CA GLU A 545 -1.89 25.49 -9.24
C GLU A 545 -1.70 24.09 -9.82
N GLY A 546 -1.47 23.08 -8.96
CA GLY A 546 -1.43 21.68 -9.37
C GLY A 546 -2.77 21.21 -9.95
N GLU A 547 -3.90 21.54 -9.31
CA GLU A 547 -5.24 21.20 -9.80
C GLU A 547 -5.51 21.86 -11.16
N ALA A 548 -5.16 23.14 -11.32
CA ALA A 548 -5.29 23.87 -12.58
C ALA A 548 -4.36 23.33 -13.69
N ALA A 549 -3.25 22.70 -13.31
CA ALA A 549 -2.36 21.96 -14.20
C ALA A 549 -2.84 20.53 -14.50
N GLY A 550 -3.97 20.10 -13.94
CA GLY A 550 -4.57 18.77 -14.17
C GLY A 550 -3.88 17.64 -13.40
N LEU A 551 -3.28 17.94 -12.25
CA LEU A 551 -2.73 16.92 -11.36
C LEU A 551 -3.85 16.15 -10.65
N GLN A 552 -3.64 14.84 -10.55
CA GLN A 552 -4.53 13.90 -9.84
C GLN A 552 -3.78 13.05 -8.81
N GLY A 553 -2.46 13.25 -8.71
CA GLY A 553 -1.56 12.40 -7.93
C GLY A 553 -0.18 13.04 -7.81
N THR A 554 0.63 12.49 -6.91
CA THR A 554 2.00 12.89 -6.61
C THR A 554 2.92 11.67 -6.57
N PRO A 555 4.24 11.82 -6.79
CA PRO A 555 4.91 13.04 -7.22
C PRO A 555 4.53 13.41 -8.66
N ALA A 556 4.58 14.70 -8.98
CA ALA A 556 4.38 15.16 -10.35
C ALA A 556 5.42 16.21 -10.71
N PHE A 557 6.05 16.05 -11.87
CA PHE A 557 7.14 16.88 -12.33
C PHE A 557 6.75 17.70 -13.56
N PHE A 558 7.23 18.94 -13.61
CA PHE A 558 7.14 19.80 -14.79
C PHE A 558 8.52 20.31 -15.14
N ILE A 559 8.94 20.17 -16.40
CA ILE A 559 10.22 20.69 -16.89
C ILE A 559 9.90 21.87 -17.80
N ASP A 560 10.35 23.07 -17.42
CA ASP A 560 10.05 24.35 -18.07
C ASP A 560 8.54 24.56 -18.29
N GLY A 561 7.74 24.15 -17.30
CA GLY A 561 6.28 24.27 -17.32
C GLY A 561 5.55 23.15 -18.06
N VAL A 562 6.26 22.27 -18.78
CA VAL A 562 5.66 21.14 -19.49
C VAL A 562 5.62 19.92 -18.57
N ARG A 563 4.46 19.26 -18.46
CA ARG A 563 4.30 18.09 -17.58
C ARG A 563 5.18 16.94 -18.06
N PHE A 564 6.04 16.46 -17.17
CA PHE A 564 6.80 15.25 -17.39
C PHE A 564 5.94 14.04 -16.99
N LEU A 565 5.90 13.03 -17.86
CA LEU A 565 4.97 11.88 -17.73
C LEU A 565 5.67 10.59 -17.30
N GLY A 566 6.98 10.63 -17.12
CA GLY A 566 7.80 9.49 -16.69
C GLY A 566 8.07 9.47 -15.18
N ASN A 567 8.85 8.48 -14.75
CA ASN A 567 9.39 8.39 -13.37
C ASN A 567 10.73 9.16 -13.24
N VAL A 568 11.33 9.20 -12.05
CA VAL A 568 12.56 10.01 -11.84
C VAL A 568 13.77 9.44 -12.60
N ASP A 569 13.87 8.12 -12.80
CA ASP A 569 14.92 7.53 -13.65
C ASP A 569 14.81 8.02 -15.11
N GLU A 570 13.59 8.07 -15.64
CA GLU A 570 13.33 8.61 -16.97
C GLU A 570 13.55 10.13 -17.02
N LEU A 571 13.39 10.83 -15.89
CA LEU A 571 13.66 12.27 -15.77
C LEU A 571 15.15 12.56 -15.96
N ASP A 572 16.02 11.80 -15.31
CA ASP A 572 17.48 11.91 -15.48
C ASP A 572 17.90 11.73 -16.95
N GLN A 573 17.36 10.69 -17.60
CA GLN A 573 17.60 10.45 -19.02
C GLN A 573 17.07 11.60 -19.90
N ALA A 574 15.87 12.13 -19.60
CA ALA A 574 15.27 13.23 -20.36
C ALA A 574 16.06 14.54 -20.24
N LEU A 575 16.67 14.81 -19.08
CA LEU A 575 17.54 15.97 -18.87
C LEU A 575 18.84 15.82 -19.68
N ASN A 576 19.45 14.62 -19.66
CA ASN A 576 20.63 14.31 -20.46
C ASN A 576 20.42 14.49 -21.97
N ASP A 577 19.24 14.18 -22.49
CA ASP A 577 18.94 14.34 -23.91
C ASP A 577 18.61 15.79 -24.30
N ARG A 578 18.11 16.61 -23.37
CA ARG A 578 17.94 18.07 -23.59
C ARG A 578 19.25 18.86 -23.49
N ALA A 579 20.27 18.30 -22.84
CA ALA A 579 21.59 18.92 -22.72
C ALA A 579 22.46 18.76 -23.98
N LYS A 580 22.12 17.81 -24.87
CA LYS A 580 22.76 17.58 -26.19
C LYS A 580 22.12 18.46 -27.25
#